data_AF-A0A954DEB8-F1
#
_entry.id   AF-A0A954DEB8-F1
#
_cell.length_a   1.000
_cell.length_b   1.000
_cell.length_c   1.000
_cell.angle_alpha   90.00
_cell.angle_beta   90.00
_cell.angle_gamma   90.00
#
_symmetry.space_group_name_H-M   'P 1'
#
loop_
_entity.id
_entity.type
_entity.pdbx_description
1 polymer ?
#
loop_
_entity_poly.entity_id
_entity_poly.type
_entity_poly.pdbx_seq_one_letter_code
_entity_poly.pdbx_strand_id
1 'polypeptide(L)'
;MIDPKQPDYQNTPVSARRAKYDYAPANPDAKPCVSILTPYYNAGDHFADTARSVLQQSMQAFEWIIVNDRSTDPESLRVLDQYRDLDPRIRIIDCEENGGPSRARNIGYAAART
;
A
#
# COMPACT_ATOMS: atom_id res chain seq x y z
N MET A 1 12.47 8.46 19.29
CA MET A 1 11.11 8.61 19.86
C MET A 1 10.61 9.98 19.43
N ILE A 2 9.36 10.11 18.94
CA ILE A 2 8.82 11.39 18.47
C ILE A 2 8.69 12.33 19.69
N ASP A 3 9.24 13.55 19.62
CA ASP A 3 8.98 14.59 20.63
C ASP A 3 7.59 15.18 20.36
N PRO A 4 6.60 14.99 21.24
CA PRO A 4 5.25 15.50 21.03
C PRO A 4 5.15 17.02 21.10
N LYS A 5 6.14 17.71 21.70
CA LYS A 5 6.20 19.18 21.78
C LYS A 5 6.91 19.80 20.58
N GLN A 6 7.78 19.04 19.92
CA GLN A 6 8.53 19.45 18.74
C GLN A 6 8.59 18.30 17.71
N PRO A 7 7.46 17.96 17.07
CA PRO A 7 7.44 16.88 16.09
C PRO A 7 8.33 17.21 14.88
N ASP A 8 9.25 16.30 14.55
CA ASP A 8 10.06 16.39 13.34
C ASP A 8 9.27 15.87 12.13
N TYR A 9 8.60 16.79 11.43
CA TYR A 9 7.86 16.49 10.19
C TYR A 9 8.77 16.17 9.00
N GLN A 10 10.10 16.32 9.12
CA GLN A 10 11.05 15.97 8.06
C GLN A 10 11.48 14.49 8.12
N ASN A 11 11.26 13.82 9.26
CA ASN A 11 11.53 12.39 9.42
C ASN A 11 10.33 11.52 9.00
N THR A 12 9.91 11.67 7.75
CA THR A 12 8.82 10.88 7.14
C THR A 12 9.22 9.42 6.93
N PRO A 13 8.26 8.51 6.61
CA PRO A 13 8.59 7.11 6.32
C PRO A 13 9.63 6.91 5.23
N VAL A 14 9.74 7.86 4.30
CA VAL A 14 10.66 7.84 3.16
C VAL A 14 11.94 8.65 3.40
N SER A 15 12.12 9.21 4.60
CA SER A 15 13.29 10.02 4.94
C SER A 15 14.55 9.17 4.98
N ALA A 16 15.62 9.62 4.31
CA ALA A 16 16.92 8.95 4.30
C ALA A 16 17.57 8.85 5.69
N ARG A 17 17.11 9.67 6.65
CA ARG A 17 17.59 9.68 8.04
C ARG A 17 16.90 8.61 8.90
N ARG A 18 15.84 7.98 8.40
CA ARG A 18 15.09 6.97 9.15
C ARG A 18 15.92 5.69 9.22
N ALA A 19 16.18 5.22 10.44
CA ALA A 19 16.84 3.94 10.64
C ALA A 19 16.00 2.83 9.98
N LYS A 20 16.67 1.98 9.19
CA LYS A 20 16.07 0.79 8.59
C LYS A 20 15.91 -0.25 9.68
N TYR A 21 14.67 -0.56 10.02
CA TYR A 21 14.36 -1.72 10.82
C TYR A 21 13.60 -2.65 9.90
N ASP A 22 14.15 -3.83 9.63
CA ASP A 22 13.51 -4.82 8.76
C ASP A 22 12.88 -5.89 9.66
N TYR A 23 11.75 -5.55 10.28
CA TYR A 23 10.96 -6.54 11.02
C TYR A 23 10.15 -7.37 10.02
N ALA A 24 10.79 -8.41 9.47
CA ALA A 24 10.17 -9.37 8.56
C ALA A 24 9.73 -10.64 9.31
N PRO A 25 8.63 -11.29 8.89
CA PRO A 25 8.26 -12.58 9.42
C PRO A 25 9.30 -13.64 9.00
N ALA A 26 9.62 -14.58 9.90
CA ALA A 26 10.57 -15.66 9.60
C ALA A 26 10.08 -16.60 8.50
N ASN A 27 8.75 -16.70 8.33
CA ASN A 27 8.10 -17.41 7.24
C ASN A 27 7.37 -16.40 6.35
N PRO A 28 7.71 -16.26 5.05
CA PRO A 28 7.02 -15.36 4.13
C PRO A 28 5.54 -15.71 3.93
N ASP A 29 5.15 -16.97 4.17
CA ASP A 29 3.76 -17.44 4.08
C ASP A 29 2.98 -17.26 5.39
N ALA A 30 3.61 -16.68 6.42
CA ALA A 30 2.92 -16.38 7.67
C ALA A 30 1.76 -15.42 7.43
N LYS A 31 0.69 -15.59 8.23
CA LYS A 31 -0.43 -14.65 8.24
C LYS A 31 0.09 -13.22 8.47
N PRO A 32 -0.26 -12.23 7.63
CA PRO A 32 0.18 -10.86 7.82
C PRO A 32 -0.31 -10.33 9.18
N CYS A 33 0.44 -9.42 9.79
CA CYS A 33 0.01 -8.75 11.02
C CYS A 33 -0.91 -7.56 10.73
N VAL A 34 -0.72 -6.91 9.57
CA VAL A 34 -1.50 -5.76 9.13
C VAL A 34 -1.85 -5.90 7.65
N SER A 35 -3.10 -5.60 7.31
CA SER A 35 -3.57 -5.46 5.93
C SER A 35 -3.72 -3.98 5.62
N ILE A 36 -2.97 -3.49 4.64
CA ILE A 36 -3.08 -2.11 4.16
C ILE A 36 -4.03 -2.12 2.97
N LEU A 37 -5.10 -1.32 3.03
CA LEU A 37 -6.10 -1.25 1.96
C LEU A 37 -6.01 0.11 1.25
N THR A 38 -5.80 0.09 -0.06
CA THR A 38 -5.71 1.31 -0.87
C THR A 38 -6.72 1.26 -2.02
N PRO A 39 -7.85 1.98 -1.90
CA PRO A 39 -8.71 2.27 -3.05
C PRO A 39 -7.94 3.03 -4.10
N TYR A 40 -8.11 2.65 -5.36
CA TYR A 40 -7.38 3.21 -6.48
C TYR A 40 -8.33 3.48 -7.65
N TYR A 41 -8.42 4.74 -8.06
CA TYR A 41 -9.17 5.15 -9.25
C TYR A 41 -8.49 6.37 -9.85
N ASN A 42 -7.95 6.23 -11.07
CA ASN A 42 -7.28 7.28 -11.82
C ASN A 42 -6.25 8.08 -10.99
N ALA A 43 -5.36 7.37 -10.29
CA ALA A 43 -4.46 7.93 -9.27
C ALA A 43 -2.97 7.88 -9.63
N GLY A 44 -2.62 7.65 -10.90
CA GLY A 44 -1.23 7.44 -11.37
C GLY A 44 -0.21 8.41 -10.77
N ASP A 45 -0.45 9.72 -10.89
CA ASP A 45 0.48 10.79 -10.47
C ASP A 45 0.74 10.83 -8.96
N HIS A 46 -0.19 10.33 -8.14
CA HIS A 46 -0.13 10.41 -6.68
C HIS A 46 0.19 9.07 -6.01
N PHE A 47 0.21 7.99 -6.79
CA PHE A 47 0.39 6.66 -6.24
C PHE A 47 1.83 6.35 -5.83
N ALA A 48 2.81 6.92 -6.53
CA ALA A 48 4.22 6.62 -6.31
C ALA A 48 4.68 6.94 -4.87
N ASP A 49 4.26 8.08 -4.30
CA ASP A 49 4.62 8.45 -2.93
C ASP A 49 3.92 7.56 -1.89
N THR A 50 2.67 7.17 -2.17
CA THR A 50 1.94 6.20 -1.34
C THR A 50 2.66 4.86 -1.34
N ALA A 51 3.04 4.36 -2.52
CA ALA A 51 3.75 3.10 -2.68
C ALA A 51 5.10 3.11 -1.97
N ARG A 52 5.88 4.19 -2.16
CA ARG A 52 7.17 4.35 -1.47
C ARG A 52 6.99 4.35 0.05
N SER A 53 5.98 5.05 0.55
CA SER A 53 5.68 5.09 1.98
C SER A 53 5.32 3.71 2.53
N VAL A 54 4.45 2.95 1.85
CA VAL A 54 4.02 1.62 2.30
C VAL A 54 5.17 0.60 2.24
N LEU A 55 5.91 0.55 1.14
CA LEU A 55 7.00 -0.42 0.96
C LEU A 55 8.17 -0.18 1.92
N GLN A 56 8.39 1.07 2.35
CA GLN A 56 9.46 1.46 3.26
C GLN A 56 9.04 1.49 4.75
N GLN A 57 7.90 0.88 5.11
CA GLN A 57 7.53 0.73 6.52
C GLN A 57 8.53 -0.15 7.28
N SER A 58 8.81 0.15 8.55
CA SER A 58 9.76 -0.66 9.34
C SER A 58 9.24 -2.06 9.68
N MET A 59 7.92 -2.22 9.78
CA MET A 59 7.32 -3.54 9.92
C MET A 59 7.02 -4.07 8.53
N GLN A 60 7.65 -5.20 8.17
CA GLN A 60 7.52 -5.82 6.85
C GLN A 60 6.48 -6.96 6.85
N ALA A 61 5.99 -7.37 8.02
CA ALA A 61 4.90 -8.35 8.22
C ALA A 61 3.50 -7.79 7.87
N PHE A 62 3.34 -7.29 6.64
CA PHE A 62 2.07 -6.80 6.11
C PHE A 62 1.74 -7.43 4.76
N GLU A 63 0.46 -7.34 4.39
CA GLU A 63 0.04 -7.42 2.99
C GLU A 63 -0.54 -6.08 2.56
N TRP A 64 -0.42 -5.76 1.28
CA TRP A 64 -0.93 -4.53 0.71
C TRP A 64 -1.91 -4.84 -0.41
N ILE A 65 -3.18 -4.52 -0.19
CA ILE A 65 -4.28 -4.77 -1.10
C ILE A 65 -4.67 -3.45 -1.77
N ILE A 66 -4.43 -3.37 -3.07
CA ILE A 66 -4.82 -2.23 -3.91
C ILE A 66 -6.08 -2.65 -4.66
N VAL A 67 -7.16 -1.89 -4.49
CA VAL A 67 -8.42 -2.17 -5.18
C VAL A 67 -8.60 -1.14 -6.28
N ASN A 68 -8.35 -1.55 -7.52
CA ASN A 68 -8.60 -0.75 -8.70
C ASN A 68 -10.10 -0.69 -8.97
N ASP A 69 -10.72 0.44 -8.61
CA ASP A 69 -12.15 0.71 -8.77
C ASP A 69 -12.46 1.16 -10.21
N ARG A 70 -12.01 0.35 -11.17
CA ARG A 70 -12.19 0.51 -12.62
C ARG A 70 -11.55 1.79 -13.17
N SER A 71 -10.26 2.01 -12.94
CA SER A 71 -9.51 3.09 -13.59
C SER A 71 -9.59 3.01 -15.12
N THR A 72 -9.54 4.16 -15.78
CA THR A 72 -9.72 4.29 -17.23
C THR A 72 -8.58 5.01 -17.94
N ASP A 73 -7.79 5.80 -17.23
CA ASP A 73 -6.64 6.46 -17.85
C ASP A 73 -5.45 5.49 -18.00
N PRO A 74 -4.73 5.56 -19.13
CA PRO A 74 -3.62 4.64 -19.40
C PRO A 74 -2.50 4.71 -18.37
N GLU A 75 -2.23 5.90 -17.80
CA GLU A 75 -1.11 6.07 -16.88
C GLU A 75 -1.36 5.35 -15.56
N SER A 76 -2.57 5.46 -15.02
CA SER A 76 -2.96 4.76 -13.80
C SER A 76 -2.94 3.24 -13.98
N LEU A 77 -3.41 2.74 -15.13
CA LEU A 77 -3.35 1.32 -15.45
C LEU A 77 -1.90 0.83 -15.57
N ARG A 78 -1.06 1.60 -16.28
CA ARG A 78 0.37 1.32 -16.42
C ARG A 78 1.07 1.26 -15.07
N VAL A 79 0.74 2.19 -14.17
CA VAL A 79 1.25 2.20 -12.79
C VAL A 79 0.86 0.92 -12.07
N LEU A 80 -0.42 0.51 -12.07
CA LEU A 80 -0.84 -0.73 -11.42
C LEU A 80 -0.11 -1.95 -11.96
N ASP A 81 0.07 -2.06 -13.28
CA ASP A 81 0.77 -3.18 -13.90
C ASP A 81 2.23 -3.29 -13.42
N GLN A 82 2.91 -2.16 -13.18
CA GLN A 82 4.25 -2.17 -12.58
C GLN A 82 4.28 -2.77 -11.17
N TYR A 83 3.19 -2.64 -10.40
CA TYR A 83 3.12 -3.12 -9.01
C TYR A 83 2.60 -4.56 -8.89
N ARG A 84 2.00 -5.16 -9.92
CA ARG A 84 1.48 -6.54 -9.86
C ARG A 84 2.56 -7.57 -9.53
N ASP A 85 3.75 -7.38 -10.09
CA ASP A 85 4.87 -8.32 -9.96
C ASP A 85 6.05 -7.74 -9.16
N LEU A 86 5.90 -6.54 -8.60
CA LEU A 86 7.01 -5.83 -7.93
C LEU A 86 7.40 -6.46 -6.60
N ASP A 87 6.41 -6.86 -5.80
CA ASP A 87 6.61 -7.32 -4.43
C ASP A 87 5.53 -8.36 -4.07
N PRO A 88 5.90 -9.53 -3.52
CA PRO A 88 4.96 -10.61 -3.22
C PRO A 88 3.89 -10.25 -2.17
N ARG A 89 4.07 -9.15 -1.44
CA ARG A 89 3.08 -8.65 -0.47
C ARG A 89 1.96 -7.85 -1.11
N ILE A 90 2.12 -7.46 -2.38
CA ILE A 90 1.15 -6.65 -3.12
C ILE A 90 0.11 -7.57 -3.76
N ARG A 91 -1.16 -7.24 -3.58
CA ARG A 91 -2.30 -7.87 -4.26
C ARG A 91 -3.16 -6.79 -4.88
N ILE A 92 -3.38 -6.86 -6.19
CA ILE A 92 -4.23 -5.91 -6.91
C ILE A 92 -5.53 -6.62 -7.29
N ILE A 93 -6.67 -6.01 -6.93
CA ILE A 93 -8.01 -6.49 -7.25
C ILE A 93 -8.65 -5.48 -8.21
N ASP A 94 -9.06 -5.94 -9.38
CA ASP A 94 -9.74 -5.13 -10.38
C ASP A 94 -11.26 -5.28 -10.27
N CYS A 95 -11.96 -4.17 -10.04
CA CYS A 95 -13.41 -4.13 -10.09
C CYS A 95 -13.91 -4.10 -11.53
N GLU A 96 -14.99 -4.84 -11.81
CA GLU A 96 -15.65 -4.81 -13.13
C GLU A 96 -16.29 -3.45 -13.46
N GLU A 97 -16.76 -2.76 -12.42
CA GLU A 97 -17.41 -1.45 -12.48
C GLU A 97 -16.90 -0.54 -11.36
N ASN A 98 -16.93 0.77 -11.59
CA ASN A 98 -16.63 1.77 -10.56
C ASN A 98 -17.81 1.86 -9.60
N GLY A 99 -17.56 1.68 -8.30
CA GLY A 99 -18.60 1.87 -7.27
C GLY A 99 -18.14 2.71 -6.08
N GLY A 100 -17.10 3.51 -6.27
CA GLY A 100 -16.58 4.47 -5.33
C GLY A 100 -15.68 3.86 -4.24
N PRO A 101 -14.97 4.74 -3.50
CA PRO A 101 -13.95 4.34 -2.54
C PRO A 101 -14.50 3.49 -1.38
N SER A 102 -15.75 3.65 -1.00
CA SER A 102 -16.36 2.84 0.07
C SER A 102 -16.55 1.39 -0.35
N ARG A 103 -17.02 1.13 -1.58
CA ARG A 103 -17.12 -0.23 -2.12
C ARG A 103 -15.73 -0.85 -2.29
N ALA A 104 -14.78 -0.09 -2.84
CA ALA A 104 -13.40 -0.54 -2.99
C ALA A 104 -12.76 -0.95 -1.65
N ARG A 105 -12.96 -0.16 -0.57
CA ARG A 105 -12.51 -0.55 0.78
C ARG A 105 -13.16 -1.83 1.28
N ASN A 106 -14.47 -1.99 1.09
CA ASN A 106 -15.19 -3.19 1.53
C ASN A 106 -14.72 -4.45 0.78
N ILE A 107 -14.42 -4.33 -0.52
CA ILE A 107 -13.80 -5.40 -1.31
C ILE A 107 -12.42 -5.76 -0.74
N GLY A 108 -11.59 -4.74 -0.47
CA GLY A 108 -10.29 -4.94 0.15
C GLY A 108 -10.38 -5.59 1.53
N TYR A 109 -11.34 -5.17 2.35
CA TYR A 109 -11.59 -5.73 3.68
C TYR A 109 -11.99 -7.20 3.61
N ALA A 110 -12.88 -7.57 2.69
CA ALA A 110 -13.28 -8.97 2.50
C ALA A 110 -12.13 -9.86 1.99
N ALA A 111 -11.15 -9.29 1.27
CA ALA A 111 -9.98 -10.00 0.75
C ALA A 111 -8.79 -10.04 1.72
N ALA A 112 -8.85 -9.29 2.82
CA ALA A 112 -7.79 -9.20 3.83
C ALA A 112 -7.65 -10.52 4.59
N ARG A 113 -6.40 -10.88 4.91
CA ARG A 113 -6.05 -12.13 5.60
C ARG A 113 -5.62 -11.89 7.04
N THR A 114 -5.68 -10.65 7.56
CA THR A 114 -5.50 -10.33 8.99
C THR A 114 -6.73 -10.63 9.81
#